data_AF-A0A2V9A9Q5-F1
#
_entry.id   AF-A0A2V9A9Q5-F1
#
_cell.length_a   1.000
_cell.length_b   1.000
_cell.length_c   1.000
_cell.angle_alpha   90.00
_cell.angle_beta   90.00
_cell.angle_gamma   90.00
#
_symmetry.space_group_name_H-M   'P 1'
#
loop_
_entity.id
_entity.type
_entity.pdbx_description
1 polymer ?
#
loop_
_entity_poly.entity_id
_entity_poly.type
_entity_poly.pdbx_seq_one_letter_code
_entity_poly.pdbx_strand_id
1 'polypeptide(L)'
;MAKPTPVFTRETFRFFKELGRNNRKAWMDENRERYQSTVVQPFRRLLEELTPAVLGLEARFDASGRTGPNFSRINRDIRFAKDKTPYKTQMYLKFSVPAPGNGETGQLYVGLSTNTVTAGFRIYSGGKRKESVLAVTGQARVQAEPGWVNKQKKRLSLRYESY
;
A
#
# COMPACT_ATOMS: atom_id res chain seq x y z
N MET A 1 5.77 -32.79 -0.98
CA MET A 1 6.09 -31.38 -0.72
C MET A 1 5.01 -30.81 0.20
N ALA A 2 5.38 -30.16 1.30
CA ALA A 2 4.41 -29.54 2.22
C ALA A 2 3.66 -28.40 1.51
N LYS A 3 2.36 -28.24 1.76
CA LYS A 3 1.59 -27.11 1.22
C LYS A 3 2.17 -25.80 1.79
N PRO A 4 2.36 -24.76 0.96
CA PRO A 4 2.85 -23.47 1.45
C PRO A 4 1.86 -22.89 2.47
N THR A 5 2.37 -22.45 3.61
CA THR A 5 1.57 -21.77 4.64
C THR A 5 1.10 -20.43 4.08
N PRO A 6 -0.22 -20.16 4.01
CA PRO A 6 -0.72 -18.90 3.47
C PRO A 6 -0.30 -17.72 4.37
N VAL A 7 0.16 -16.63 3.75
CA VAL A 7 0.53 -15.39 4.47
C VAL A 7 -0.68 -14.76 5.15
N PHE A 8 -1.78 -14.64 4.40
CA PHE A 8 -3.05 -14.14 4.90
C PHE A 8 -4.05 -15.27 5.04
N THR A 9 -4.79 -15.29 6.14
CA THR A 9 -5.81 -16.30 6.40
C THR A 9 -7.20 -15.68 6.39
N ARG A 10 -8.24 -16.51 6.53
CA ARG A 10 -9.63 -16.03 6.67
C ARG A 10 -9.79 -15.04 7.83
N GLU A 11 -8.94 -15.12 8.87
CA GLU A 11 -9.00 -14.22 10.01
C GLU A 11 -8.63 -12.78 9.67
N THR A 12 -7.70 -12.56 8.73
CA THR A 12 -7.37 -11.20 8.23
C THR A 12 -8.60 -10.52 7.65
N PHE A 13 -9.31 -11.21 6.75
CA PHE A 13 -10.52 -10.69 6.10
C PHE A 13 -11.68 -10.57 7.08
N ARG A 14 -11.80 -11.52 8.03
CA ARG A 14 -12.81 -11.45 9.08
C ARG A 14 -12.59 -10.23 9.98
N PHE A 15 -11.34 -9.94 10.36
CA PHE A 15 -11.00 -8.75 11.14
C PHE A 15 -11.45 -7.48 10.42
N PHE A 16 -11.11 -7.29 9.14
CA PHE A 16 -11.53 -6.09 8.40
C PHE A 16 -13.05 -5.98 8.25
N LYS A 17 -13.75 -7.10 8.06
CA LYS A 17 -15.21 -7.14 8.02
C LYS A 17 -15.84 -6.71 9.34
N GLU A 18 -15.33 -7.21 10.46
CA GLU A 18 -15.84 -6.86 11.79
C GLU A 18 -15.48 -5.43 12.21
N LEU A 19 -14.27 -4.98 11.88
CA LEU A 19 -13.86 -3.59 12.08
C LEU A 19 -14.78 -2.63 11.32
N GLY A 20 -15.19 -2.99 10.10
CA GLY A 20 -16.15 -2.19 9.33
C GLY A 20 -17.51 -2.05 10.02
N ARG A 21 -17.97 -3.11 10.71
CA ARG A 21 -19.23 -3.12 11.46
C ARG A 21 -19.13 -2.43 12.82
N ASN A 22 -17.93 -2.41 13.40
CA ASN A 22 -17.67 -1.93 14.77
C ASN A 22 -16.60 -0.82 14.80
N ASN A 23 -16.62 0.11 13.84
CA ASN A 23 -15.54 1.08 13.65
C ASN A 23 -15.55 2.19 14.72
N ARG A 24 -15.16 1.83 15.94
CA ARG A 24 -15.10 2.70 17.12
C ARG A 24 -13.91 2.33 17.99
N LYS A 25 -13.37 3.31 18.74
CA LYS A 25 -12.14 3.15 19.52
C LYS A 25 -12.19 1.98 20.52
N ALA A 26 -13.28 1.86 21.28
CA ALA A 26 -13.43 0.81 22.28
C ALA A 26 -13.28 -0.60 21.68
N TRP A 27 -13.95 -0.88 20.56
CA TRP A 27 -13.84 -2.18 19.88
C TRP A 27 -12.42 -2.44 19.37
N MET A 28 -11.75 -1.42 18.84
CA MET A 28 -10.37 -1.55 18.37
C MET A 28 -9.37 -1.76 19.52
N ASP A 29 -9.61 -1.15 20.69
CA ASP A 29 -8.80 -1.36 21.88
C ASP A 29 -8.93 -2.82 22.36
N GLU A 30 -10.15 -3.35 22.44
CA GLU A 30 -10.44 -4.75 22.79
C GLU A 30 -9.85 -5.75 21.79
N ASN A 31 -9.80 -5.40 20.49
CA ASN A 31 -9.33 -6.29 19.42
C ASN A 31 -7.87 -6.01 19.00
N ARG A 32 -7.10 -5.26 19.80
CA ARG A 32 -5.74 -4.83 19.44
C ARG A 32 -4.79 -5.99 19.21
N GLU A 33 -4.81 -7.01 20.06
CA GLU A 33 -3.96 -8.19 19.90
C GLU A 33 -4.33 -9.00 18.64
N ARG A 34 -5.63 -9.12 18.37
CA ARG A 34 -6.13 -9.74 17.14
C ARG A 34 -5.71 -8.96 15.91
N TYR A 35 -5.76 -7.63 15.94
CA TYR A 35 -5.23 -6.80 14.85
C TYR A 35 -3.74 -7.08 14.61
N GLN A 36 -2.94 -7.14 15.68
CA GLN A 36 -1.51 -7.42 15.55
C GLN A 36 -1.25 -8.79 14.92
N SER A 37 -1.87 -9.84 15.47
CA SER A 37 -1.66 -11.22 15.02
C SER A 37 -2.26 -11.54 13.64
N THR A 38 -3.44 -11.00 13.32
CA THR A 38 -4.19 -11.38 12.10
C THR A 38 -4.00 -10.41 10.94
N VAL A 39 -3.47 -9.21 11.16
CA VAL A 39 -3.23 -8.22 10.11
C VAL A 39 -1.76 -7.81 10.06
N VAL A 40 -1.20 -7.29 11.15
CA VAL A 40 0.16 -6.73 11.13
C VAL A 40 1.22 -7.80 10.88
N GLN A 41 1.16 -8.93 11.58
CA GLN A 41 2.13 -10.01 11.39
C GLN A 41 2.08 -10.61 9.98
N PRO A 42 0.91 -10.91 9.39
CA PRO A 42 0.81 -11.27 7.97
C PRO A 42 1.45 -10.26 7.01
N PHE A 43 1.26 -8.95 7.22
CA PHE A 43 1.89 -7.93 6.39
C PHE A 43 3.42 -7.87 6.59
N ARG A 44 3.92 -8.12 7.81
CA ARG A 44 5.36 -8.26 8.08
C ARG A 44 5.96 -9.47 7.38
N ARG A 45 5.27 -10.61 7.43
CA ARG A 45 5.67 -11.81 6.68
C ARG A 45 5.68 -11.56 5.17
N LEU A 46 4.69 -10.84 4.64
CA LEU A 46 4.68 -10.45 3.23
C LEU A 46 5.88 -9.55 2.87
N LEU A 47 6.20 -8.58 3.73
CA LEU A 47 7.38 -7.72 3.56
C LEU A 47 8.65 -8.57 3.45
N GLU A 48 8.86 -9.50 4.39
CA GLU A 48 10.02 -10.38 4.41
C GLU A 48 10.12 -11.23 3.12
N GLU A 49 9.01 -11.84 2.68
CA GLU A 49 8.97 -12.65 1.46
C GLU A 49 9.26 -11.83 0.19
N LEU A 50 8.81 -10.57 0.13
CA LEU A 50 9.02 -9.70 -1.03
C LEU A 50 10.38 -8.99 -1.03
N THR A 51 11.02 -8.84 0.12
CA THR A 51 12.23 -8.02 0.27
C THR A 51 13.36 -8.43 -0.69
N PRO A 52 13.73 -9.71 -0.84
CA PRO A 52 14.81 -10.09 -1.75
C PRO A 52 14.54 -9.70 -3.20
N ALA A 53 13.31 -9.92 -3.68
CA ALA A 53 12.92 -9.58 -5.04
C ALA A 53 12.89 -8.06 -5.26
N VAL A 54 12.35 -7.30 -4.30
CA VAL A 54 12.25 -5.85 -4.39
C VAL A 54 13.65 -5.20 -4.36
N LEU A 55 14.54 -5.65 -3.47
CA LEU A 55 15.91 -5.13 -3.41
C LEU A 55 16.75 -5.53 -4.64
N GLY A 56 16.42 -6.67 -5.27
CA GLY A 56 16.99 -7.05 -6.55
C GLY A 56 16.58 -6.13 -7.73
N LEU A 57 15.43 -5.46 -7.62
CA LEU A 57 14.99 -4.46 -8.60
C LEU A 57 15.66 -3.10 -8.39
N GLU A 58 15.78 -2.68 -7.13
CA GLU A 58 16.43 -1.43 -6.73
C GLU A 58 16.87 -1.54 -5.26
N ALA A 59 18.19 -1.55 -5.05
CA ALA A 59 18.78 -1.75 -3.73
C ALA A 59 18.46 -0.62 -2.73
N ARG A 60 18.07 0.56 -3.22
CA ARG A 60 17.73 1.73 -2.37
C ARG A 60 16.29 1.71 -1.84
N PHE A 61 15.47 0.72 -2.19
CA PHE A 61 14.12 0.63 -1.64
C PHE A 61 14.13 0.42 -0.12
N ASP A 62 13.34 1.20 0.61
CA ASP A 62 13.16 0.98 2.05
C ASP A 62 12.38 -0.32 2.29
N ALA A 63 13.00 -1.27 3.00
CA ALA A 63 12.39 -2.53 3.46
C ALA A 63 12.47 -2.68 5.00
N SER A 64 12.61 -1.57 5.74
CA SER A 64 12.79 -1.54 7.20
C SER A 64 11.58 -2.02 8.00
N GLY A 65 10.41 -2.13 7.38
CA GLY A 65 9.19 -2.57 8.04
C GLY A 65 8.61 -1.56 9.02
N ARG A 66 8.89 -0.27 8.82
CA ARG A 66 8.36 0.81 9.66
C ARG A 66 6.95 1.22 9.24
N THR A 67 6.12 1.58 10.23
CA THR A 67 4.80 2.19 9.98
C THR A 67 4.96 3.59 9.42
N GLY A 68 4.31 3.87 8.30
CA GLY A 68 4.45 5.08 7.49
C GLY A 68 5.27 4.81 6.22
N PRO A 69 6.59 4.52 6.35
CA PRO A 69 7.44 4.20 5.20
C PRO A 69 6.99 2.95 4.45
N ASN A 70 6.76 1.83 5.16
CA ASN A 70 6.37 0.57 4.53
C ASN A 70 4.90 0.24 4.76
N PHE A 71 4.41 0.38 5.99
CA PHE A 71 3.05 -0.01 6.35
C PHE A 71 2.14 1.19 6.50
N SER A 72 0.93 1.12 5.96
CA SER A 72 -0.09 2.13 6.22
C SER A 72 -0.48 2.20 7.69
N ARG A 73 -0.83 3.39 8.18
CA ARG A 73 -1.48 3.54 9.49
C ARG A 73 -2.93 3.06 9.42
N ILE A 74 -3.38 2.37 10.47
CA ILE A 74 -4.78 1.93 10.58
C ILE A 74 -5.73 3.09 10.84
N ASN A 75 -5.28 4.15 11.52
CA ASN A 75 -6.09 5.35 11.75
C ASN A 75 -6.38 6.08 10.43
N ARG A 76 -7.62 6.56 10.30
CA ARG A 76 -8.05 7.41 9.21
C ARG A 76 -7.87 8.87 9.59
N ASP A 77 -7.37 9.68 8.66
CA ASP A 77 -7.45 11.14 8.78
C ASP A 77 -8.87 11.59 8.43
N ILE A 78 -9.63 11.99 9.45
CA ILE A 78 -11.05 12.31 9.33
C ILE A 78 -11.32 13.82 9.24
N ARG A 79 -10.29 14.68 9.32
CA ARG A 79 -10.48 16.15 9.39
C ARG A 79 -11.30 16.66 8.21
N PHE A 80 -10.98 16.19 7.01
CA PHE A 80 -11.63 16.60 5.75
C PHE A 80 -12.42 15.47 5.07
N ALA A 81 -12.42 14.25 5.64
CA ALA A 81 -13.12 13.12 5.06
C ALA A 81 -14.64 13.22 5.28
N LYS A 82 -15.44 12.85 4.27
CA LYS A 82 -16.89 12.68 4.42
C LYS A 82 -17.22 11.53 5.38
N ASP A 83 -16.49 10.43 5.24
CA ASP A 83 -16.56 9.30 6.16
C ASP A 83 -15.71 9.59 7.41
N LYS A 84 -16.39 9.64 8.57
CA LYS A 84 -15.81 9.98 9.87
C LYS A 84 -15.39 8.77 10.71
N THR A 85 -15.42 7.55 10.18
CA THR A 85 -14.97 6.39 10.94
C THR A 85 -13.48 6.50 11.30
N PRO A 86 -13.07 6.20 12.55
CA PRO A 86 -11.71 6.43 13.03
C PRO A 86 -10.64 5.51 12.41
N TYR A 87 -11.03 4.35 11.89
CA TYR A 87 -10.10 3.36 11.35
C TYR A 87 -10.38 3.00 9.88
N LYS A 88 -9.31 2.69 9.16
CA LYS A 88 -9.37 2.09 7.81
C LYS A 88 -9.71 0.61 7.92
N THR A 89 -10.54 0.11 7.00
CA THR A 89 -10.86 -1.32 6.84
C THR A 89 -9.96 -2.00 5.80
N GLN A 90 -8.75 -1.48 5.67
CA GLN A 90 -7.74 -1.92 4.71
C GLN A 90 -6.35 -1.55 5.21
N MET A 91 -5.35 -2.27 4.72
CA MET A 91 -3.93 -1.99 4.99
C MET A 91 -3.14 -2.15 3.69
N TYR A 92 -2.08 -1.36 3.54
CA TYR A 92 -1.12 -1.53 2.45
C TYR A 92 0.31 -1.64 2.95
N LEU A 93 1.10 -2.38 2.18
CA LEU A 93 2.55 -2.43 2.20
C LEU A 93 3.06 -1.68 0.96
N LYS A 94 4.06 -0.83 1.14
CA LYS A 94 4.75 -0.14 0.04
C LYS A 94 6.27 -0.22 0.17
N PHE A 95 6.92 -0.09 -0.98
CA PHE A 95 8.37 0.03 -1.12
C PHE A 95 8.67 1.29 -1.92
N SER A 96 9.51 2.16 -1.38
CA SER A 96 9.88 3.42 -2.01
C SER A 96 11.30 3.80 -1.60
N VAL A 97 12.02 4.48 -2.48
CA VAL A 97 13.33 5.03 -2.14
C VAL A 97 13.11 6.27 -1.27
N PRO A 98 13.66 6.33 -0.03
CA PRO A 98 13.59 7.52 0.80
C PRO A 98 14.20 8.71 0.04
N ALA A 99 13.47 9.81 -0.07
CA ALA A 99 14.01 11.05 -0.64
C ALA A 99 14.23 12.09 0.46
N PRO A 100 15.15 13.04 0.28
CA PRO A 100 15.25 14.21 1.14
C PRO A 100 13.92 15.00 1.16
N GLY A 101 13.42 15.31 2.36
CA GLY A 101 12.11 15.95 2.56
C GLY A 101 10.92 15.00 2.35
N ASN A 102 9.69 15.52 2.30
CA ASN A 102 8.47 14.72 2.04
C ASN A 102 8.33 14.30 0.55
N GLY A 103 9.45 14.16 -0.18
CA GLY A 103 9.46 13.77 -1.57
C GLY A 103 9.33 12.26 -1.73
N GLU A 104 8.40 11.81 -2.58
CA GLU A 104 8.34 10.40 -3.00
C GLU A 104 8.84 10.28 -4.45
N THR A 105 9.77 9.34 -4.67
CA THR A 105 10.44 9.03 -5.94
C THR A 105 9.60 8.11 -6.83
N GLY A 106 8.80 7.25 -6.21
CA GLY A 106 7.95 6.24 -6.82
C GLY A 106 7.71 5.13 -5.80
N GLN A 107 6.67 4.31 -6.01
CA GLN A 107 6.32 3.27 -5.05
C GLN A 107 5.89 1.99 -5.76
N LEU A 108 6.31 0.84 -5.23
CA LEU A 108 5.58 -0.42 -5.40
C LEU A 108 4.63 -0.57 -4.21
N TYR A 109 3.44 -1.12 -4.41
CA TYR A 109 2.52 -1.37 -3.30
C TYR A 109 1.69 -2.62 -3.47
N VAL A 110 1.29 -3.19 -2.34
CA VAL A 110 0.26 -4.22 -2.20
C VAL A 110 -0.73 -3.76 -1.14
N GLY A 111 -2.02 -3.80 -1.46
CA GLY A 111 -3.11 -3.42 -0.57
C GLY A 111 -4.08 -4.56 -0.37
N LEU A 112 -4.66 -4.66 0.83
CA LEU A 112 -5.66 -5.65 1.18
C LEU A 112 -6.85 -4.99 1.88
N SER A 113 -8.05 -5.31 1.43
CA SER A 113 -9.33 -5.03 2.10
C SER A 113 -10.15 -6.32 2.20
N THR A 114 -11.36 -6.24 2.77
CA THR A 114 -12.26 -7.40 2.90
C THR A 114 -12.55 -8.11 1.57
N ASN A 115 -12.63 -7.35 0.46
CA ASN A 115 -13.10 -7.87 -0.83
C ASN A 115 -12.08 -7.71 -1.96
N THR A 116 -10.97 -7.03 -1.71
CA THR A 116 -10.05 -6.62 -2.77
C THR A 116 -8.61 -6.82 -2.34
N VAL A 117 -7.82 -7.39 -3.24
CA VAL A 117 -6.37 -7.32 -3.21
C VAL A 117 -5.95 -6.37 -4.33
N THR A 118 -5.10 -5.40 -4.03
CA THR A 118 -4.47 -4.56 -5.04
C THR A 118 -2.98 -4.75 -5.02
N ALA A 119 -2.38 -4.70 -6.19
CA ALA A 119 -0.95 -4.64 -6.36
C ALA A 119 -0.65 -3.71 -7.52
N GLY A 120 0.42 -2.94 -7.43
CA GLY A 120 0.81 -2.06 -8.50
C GLY A 120 1.93 -1.14 -8.11
N PHE A 121 2.03 -0.03 -8.85
CA PHE A 121 3.05 0.96 -8.64
C PHE A 121 2.49 2.38 -8.80
N ARG A 122 3.20 3.34 -8.24
CA ARG A 122 2.96 4.77 -8.40
C ARG A 122 4.22 5.44 -8.91
N ILE A 123 4.07 6.20 -9.98
CA ILE A 123 5.12 7.06 -10.53
C ILE A 123 4.60 8.49 -10.43
N TYR A 124 5.41 9.37 -9.86
CA TYR A 124 5.11 10.78 -9.86
C TYR A 124 5.95 11.50 -10.94
N SER A 125 5.33 12.37 -11.73
CA SER A 125 6.04 13.25 -12.67
C SER A 125 6.59 14.49 -11.97
N GLY A 126 7.73 15.05 -12.44
CA GLY A 126 8.27 16.33 -11.95
C GLY A 126 9.81 16.37 -11.77
N GLY A 127 10.39 17.58 -11.77
CA GLY A 127 11.83 17.84 -11.94
C GLY A 127 12.80 17.27 -10.90
N LYS A 128 12.34 16.96 -9.68
CA LYS A 128 13.18 16.37 -8.61
C LYS A 128 13.30 14.83 -8.66
N ARG A 129 12.84 14.19 -9.75
CA ARG A 129 12.56 12.73 -9.78
C ARG A 129 13.31 11.95 -10.86
N LYS A 130 14.35 12.54 -11.46
CA LYS A 130 15.16 11.91 -12.52
C LYS A 130 15.92 10.65 -12.05
N GLU A 131 16.08 10.45 -10.75
CA GLU A 131 16.85 9.33 -10.18
C GLU A 131 15.98 8.13 -9.73
N SER A 132 14.66 8.25 -9.84
CA SER A 132 13.75 7.15 -9.53
C SER A 132 13.76 6.13 -10.65
N VAL A 133 14.14 4.88 -10.37
CA VAL A 133 14.09 3.78 -11.34
C VAL A 133 12.68 3.64 -11.93
N LEU A 134 11.63 3.71 -11.10
CA LEU A 134 10.25 3.62 -11.58
C LEU A 134 9.89 4.79 -12.50
N ALA A 135 10.36 6.01 -12.21
CA ALA A 135 10.10 7.16 -13.07
C ALA A 135 10.88 7.07 -14.38
N VAL A 136 12.16 6.70 -14.35
CA VAL A 136 13.00 6.53 -15.55
C VAL A 136 12.41 5.45 -16.45
N THR A 137 12.09 4.28 -15.91
CA THR A 137 11.49 3.18 -16.67
C THR A 137 10.10 3.54 -17.21
N GLY A 138 9.27 4.20 -16.40
CA GLY A 138 7.92 4.57 -16.83
C GLY A 138 7.89 5.72 -17.84
N GLN A 139 8.83 6.67 -17.76
CA GLN A 139 8.88 7.84 -18.63
C GLN A 139 9.06 7.44 -20.09
N ALA A 140 9.96 6.51 -20.40
CA ALA A 140 10.16 6.02 -21.76
C ALA A 140 8.85 5.45 -22.37
N ARG A 141 8.09 4.68 -21.58
CA ARG A 141 6.79 4.12 -22.02
C ARG A 141 5.72 5.19 -22.19
N VAL A 142 5.68 6.18 -21.29
CA VAL A 142 4.74 7.30 -21.39
C VAL A 142 5.02 8.15 -22.62
N GLN A 143 6.30 8.37 -22.94
CA GLN A 143 6.73 9.12 -24.12
C GLN A 143 6.48 8.36 -25.43
N ALA A 144 6.58 7.03 -25.42
CA ALA A 144 6.26 6.19 -26.57
C ALA A 144 4.76 6.20 -26.91
N GLU A 145 3.87 6.28 -25.90
CA GLU A 145 2.42 6.13 -26.08
C GLU A 145 1.60 7.27 -25.42
N PRO A 146 1.85 8.55 -25.76
CA PRO A 146 1.25 9.68 -25.05
C PRO A 146 -0.28 9.76 -25.23
N GLY A 147 -0.79 9.37 -26.40
CA GLY A 147 -2.23 9.30 -26.69
C GLY A 147 -2.95 8.29 -25.81
N TRP A 148 -2.36 7.10 -25.64
CA TRP A 148 -2.91 6.06 -24.76
C TRP A 148 -2.93 6.53 -23.31
N VAL A 149 -1.84 7.12 -22.81
CA VAL A 149 -1.75 7.63 -21.43
C VAL A 149 -2.82 8.69 -21.17
N ASN A 150 -3.04 9.62 -22.10
CA ASN A 150 -4.08 10.64 -22.00
C ASN A 150 -5.49 10.02 -21.95
N LYS A 151 -5.74 8.98 -22.75
CA LYS A 151 -7.00 8.21 -22.71
C LYS A 151 -7.20 7.53 -21.36
N GLN A 152 -6.15 6.90 -20.81
CA GLN A 152 -6.23 6.27 -19.48
C GLN A 152 -6.45 7.30 -18.37
N LYS A 153 -5.78 8.45 -18.42
CA LYS A 153 -5.95 9.53 -17.46
C LYS A 153 -7.41 10.01 -17.42
N LYS A 154 -8.04 10.23 -18.59
CA LYS A 154 -9.47 10.61 -18.68
C LYS A 154 -10.40 9.50 -18.17
N ARG A 155 -10.10 8.24 -18.49
CA ARG A 155 -10.91 7.08 -18.08
C ARG A 155 -10.87 6.84 -16.56
N LEU A 156 -9.70 7.03 -15.95
CA LEU A 156 -9.44 6.68 -14.55
C LEU A 156 -9.59 7.85 -13.58
N SER A 157 -9.63 9.10 -14.04
CA SER A 157 -9.76 10.28 -13.17
C SER A 157 -11.01 10.26 -12.30
N LEU A 158 -12.08 9.58 -12.74
CA LEU A 158 -13.34 9.44 -12.00
C LEU A 158 -13.40 8.18 -11.10
N ARG A 159 -12.39 7.31 -11.16
CA ARG A 159 -12.36 5.99 -10.49
C ARG A 159 -11.19 5.84 -9.54
N TYR A 160 -10.47 6.93 -9.26
CA TYR A 160 -9.26 6.88 -8.47
C TYR A 160 -9.59 6.81 -6.97
N GLU A 161 -9.64 5.59 -6.44
CA GLU A 161 -9.54 5.36 -5.01
C GLU A 161 -8.06 5.20 -4.66
N SER A 162 -7.46 6.22 -4.04
CA SER A 162 -6.14 6.06 -3.42
C SER A 162 -6.28 5.43 -2.04
N TYR A 163 -5.47 4.41 -1.77
CA TYR A 163 -5.27 3.83 -0.44
C TYR A 163 -4.59 4.79 0.56
#